data_AF-B0CBB5-F1
#
_entry.id   AF-B0CBB5-F1
#
_cell.length_a   1.000
_cell.length_b   1.000
_cell.length_c   1.000
_cell.angle_alpha   90.00
_cell.angle_beta   90.00
_cell.angle_gamma   90.00
#
_symmetry.space_group_name_H-M   'P 1'
#
loop_
_entity.id
_entity.type
_entity.pdbx_description
1 polymer ?
#
loop_
_entity_poly.entity_id
_entity_poly.type
_entity_poly.pdbx_seq_one_letter_code
_entity_poly.pdbx_strand_id
1 'polypeptide(L)'
;MKKVCQLYRQLPTRLTNSIEIVGIVIGLLMMVILANIAADGSILAFIIFSLITLALLSAQPLQQWQGRRHSKQQFRLRQQRVDQLLAGRPRADILKASPFNYGRWPDGDNNYVIDDQRVGKIVHQVWSPQEAELWILEQTLHEEKNSDGRA
;
A
#
# COMPACT_ATOMS: atom_id res chain seq x y z
N MET A 1 -16.06 15.46 5.89
CA MET A 1 -14.68 15.39 5.33
C MET A 1 -13.56 15.94 6.23
N LYS A 2 -13.80 16.72 7.30
CA LYS A 2 -12.71 17.26 8.14
C LYS A 2 -12.07 16.28 9.16
N LYS A 3 -12.77 15.20 9.54
CA LYS A 3 -12.31 14.24 10.57
C LYS A 3 -11.29 13.20 10.06
N VAL A 4 -11.28 12.89 8.77
CA VAL A 4 -10.37 11.88 8.19
C VAL A 4 -8.95 12.43 7.99
N CYS A 5 -8.81 13.71 7.65
CA CYS A 5 -7.51 14.38 7.54
C CYS A 5 -6.79 14.55 8.89
N GLN A 6 -7.52 14.61 10.01
CA GLN A 6 -6.89 14.70 11.35
C GLN A 6 -6.28 13.36 11.79
N LEU A 7 -6.87 12.23 11.39
CA LEU A 7 -6.35 10.90 11.71
C LEU A 7 -5.01 10.62 11.02
N TYR A 8 -4.85 11.05 9.77
CA TYR A 8 -3.58 10.88 9.04
C TYR A 8 -2.43 11.71 9.63
N ARG A 9 -2.73 12.87 10.24
CA ARG A 9 -1.70 13.76 10.79
C ARG A 9 -1.18 13.32 12.17
N GLN A 10 -1.90 12.44 12.87
CA GLN A 10 -1.50 11.89 14.18
C GLN A 10 -0.88 10.48 14.12
N LEU A 11 -0.92 9.81 12.96
CA LEU A 11 -0.28 8.51 12.79
C LEU A 11 1.27 8.50 12.87
N PRO A 12 2.02 9.52 12.38
CA PRO A 12 3.47 9.36 12.25
C PRO A 12 4.18 9.29 13.60
N THR A 13 3.71 10.00 14.63
CA THR A 13 4.39 10.09 15.94
C THR A 13 4.12 8.90 16.86
N ARG A 14 2.93 8.26 16.77
CA ARG A 14 2.66 7.05 17.56
C ARG A 14 3.43 5.83 17.06
N LEU A 15 3.69 5.76 15.75
CA LEU A 15 4.46 4.68 15.14
C LEU A 15 5.96 4.80 15.46
N THR A 16 6.52 6.02 15.46
CA THR A 16 7.94 6.23 15.86
C THR A 16 8.18 5.84 17.31
N ASN A 17 7.33 6.31 18.23
CA ASN A 17 7.44 5.94 19.65
C ASN A 17 7.30 4.43 19.86
N SER A 18 6.42 3.76 19.10
CA SER A 18 6.23 2.30 19.20
C SER A 18 7.46 1.53 18.71
N ILE A 19 8.11 1.97 17.63
CA ILE A 19 9.32 1.33 17.09
C ILE A 19 10.51 1.52 18.04
N GLU A 20 10.68 2.71 18.61
CA GLU A 20 11.73 3.00 19.59
C GLU A 20 11.56 2.17 20.88
N ILE A 21 10.32 2.07 21.38
CA ILE A 21 10.01 1.24 22.56
C ILE A 21 10.31 -0.24 22.28
N VAL A 22 9.94 -0.75 21.10
CA VAL A 22 10.27 -2.13 20.71
C VAL A 22 11.78 -2.36 20.63
N GLY A 23 12.54 -1.40 20.07
CA GLY A 23 14.00 -1.47 20.02
C GLY A 23 14.67 -1.50 21.40
N ILE A 24 14.18 -0.67 22.33
CA ILE A 24 14.68 -0.64 23.72
C ILE A 24 14.37 -1.95 24.44
N VAL A 25 13.14 -2.48 24.30
CA VAL A 25 12.75 -3.75 24.91
C VAL A 25 13.59 -4.92 24.39
N ILE A 26 13.85 -4.97 23.08
CA ILE A 26 14.72 -5.99 22.47
C ILE A 26 16.16 -5.85 22.99
N GLY A 27 16.69 -4.63 23.08
CA GLY A 27 18.02 -4.36 23.62
C GLY A 27 18.19 -4.79 25.08
N LEU A 28 17.19 -4.53 25.93
CA LEU A 28 17.17 -4.97 27.32
C LEU A 28 17.07 -6.50 27.44
N LEU A 29 16.26 -7.14 26.60
CA LEU A 29 16.18 -8.60 26.53
C LEU A 29 17.51 -9.25 26.11
N MET A 30 18.19 -8.66 25.13
CA MET A 30 19.53 -9.09 24.72
C MET A 30 20.55 -8.98 25.85
N MET A 31 20.55 -7.87 26.60
CA MET A 31 21.43 -7.69 27.75
C MET A 31 21.18 -8.73 28.86
N VAL A 32 19.91 -9.04 29.16
CA VAL A 32 19.55 -10.05 30.18
C VAL A 32 19.96 -11.46 29.75
N ILE A 33 19.80 -11.80 28.47
CA ILE A 33 20.21 -13.10 27.92
C ILE A 33 21.74 -13.24 27.96
N LEU A 34 22.48 -12.19 27.57
CA LEU A 34 23.95 -12.20 27.62
C LEU A 34 24.49 -12.29 29.06
N ALA A 35 23.84 -11.60 30.01
CA ALA A 35 24.19 -11.70 31.43
C ALA A 35 23.95 -13.12 32.00
N ASN A 36 22.87 -13.79 31.60
CA ASN A 36 22.58 -15.17 32.03
C ASN A 36 23.49 -16.22 31.38
N ILE A 37 23.97 -15.99 30.15
CA ILE A 37 24.98 -16.86 29.51
C ILE A 37 26.33 -16.72 30.23
N ALA A 38 26.70 -15.50 30.63
CA ALA A 38 27.95 -15.24 31.34
C ALA A 38 27.97 -15.79 32.79
N ALA A 39 26.81 -15.92 33.43
CA ALA A 39 26.70 -16.44 34.79
C ALA A 39 26.69 -17.97 34.86
N ASP A 40 25.93 -18.66 34.00
CA ASP A 40 25.66 -20.10 34.15
C ASP A 40 25.89 -20.95 32.88
N GLY A 41 26.34 -20.37 31.76
CA GLY A 41 26.56 -21.13 30.52
C GLY A 41 25.31 -21.87 30.02
N SER A 42 24.12 -21.36 30.35
CA SER A 42 22.87 -22.10 30.19
C SER A 42 22.42 -22.17 28.73
N ILE A 43 22.46 -23.38 28.17
CA ILE A 43 21.93 -23.76 26.84
C ILE A 43 20.49 -23.25 26.66
N LEU A 44 19.72 -23.15 27.74
CA LEU A 44 18.35 -22.65 27.73
C LEU A 44 18.24 -21.20 27.22
N ALA A 45 19.20 -20.33 27.58
CA ALA A 45 19.22 -18.93 27.15
C ALA A 45 19.50 -18.81 25.64
N PHE A 46 20.37 -19.68 25.10
CA PHE A 46 20.61 -19.78 23.66
C PHE A 46 19.39 -20.30 22.90
N ILE A 47 18.66 -21.27 23.43
CA ILE A 47 17.42 -21.78 22.82
C ILE A 47 16.37 -20.66 22.77
N ILE A 48 16.16 -19.95 23.88
CA ILE A 48 15.21 -18.82 23.95
C ILE A 48 15.62 -17.71 22.96
N PHE A 49 16.89 -17.35 22.92
CA PHE A 49 17.42 -16.35 21.99
C PHE A 49 17.23 -16.76 20.52
N SER A 50 17.49 -18.04 20.21
CA SER A 50 17.33 -18.59 18.86
C SER A 50 15.87 -18.60 18.44
N LEU A 51 14.95 -18.95 19.34
CA LEU A 51 13.50 -18.94 19.08
C LEU A 51 12.97 -17.51 18.85
N ILE A 52 13.41 -16.53 19.64
CA ILE A 52 13.04 -15.11 19.47
C ILE A 52 13.57 -14.59 18.12
N THR A 53 14.83 -14.89 17.80
CA THR A 53 15.44 -14.45 16.55
C THR A 53 14.75 -15.07 15.33
N LEU A 54 14.38 -16.35 15.39
CA LEU A 54 13.64 -17.05 14.35
C LEU A 54 12.20 -16.50 14.19
N ALA A 55 11.54 -16.13 15.28
CA ALA A 55 10.23 -15.50 15.25
C ALA A 55 10.28 -14.10 14.60
N LEU A 56 11.32 -13.31 14.86
CA LEU A 56 11.50 -11.98 14.26
C LEU A 56 11.84 -12.07 12.76
N LEU A 57 12.68 -13.02 12.35
CA LEU A 57 13.03 -13.26 10.95
C LEU A 57 11.83 -13.74 10.11
N SER A 58 10.92 -14.53 10.70
CA SER A 58 9.73 -15.04 10.02
C SER A 58 8.55 -14.04 9.98
N ALA A 59 8.54 -13.03 10.86
CA ALA A 59 7.49 -12.01 10.89
C ALA A 59 7.54 -11.03 9.69
N GLN A 60 8.73 -10.64 9.23
CA GLN A 60 8.90 -9.73 8.10
C GLN A 60 8.35 -10.26 6.76
N PRO A 61 8.64 -11.50 6.33
CA PRO A 61 8.10 -12.02 5.07
C PRO A 61 6.57 -12.20 5.14
N LEU A 62 6.01 -12.48 6.32
CA LEU A 62 4.56 -12.62 6.52
C LEU A 62 3.81 -11.29 6.33
N GLN A 63 4.34 -10.18 6.86
CA GLN A 63 3.74 -8.85 6.67
C GLN A 63 3.74 -8.42 5.20
N GLN A 64 4.84 -8.66 4.49
CA GLN A 64 4.93 -8.38 3.05
C GLN A 64 3.98 -9.25 2.21
N TRP A 65 3.73 -10.49 2.63
CA TRP A 65 2.79 -11.39 1.97
C TRP A 65 1.33 -10.97 2.20
N GLN A 66 0.99 -10.56 3.42
CA GLN A 66 -0.35 -10.07 3.77
C GLN A 66 -0.67 -8.78 3.00
N GLY A 67 0.28 -7.83 2.92
CA GLY A 67 0.13 -6.61 2.12
C GLY A 67 -0.14 -6.90 0.65
N ARG A 68 0.59 -7.85 0.05
CA ARG A 68 0.38 -8.27 -1.35
C ARG A 68 -0.96 -8.99 -1.60
N ARG A 69 -1.50 -9.72 -0.62
CA ARG A 69 -2.85 -10.31 -0.75
C ARG A 69 -3.93 -9.24 -0.71
N HIS A 70 -3.81 -8.28 0.22
CA HIS A 70 -4.77 -7.21 0.36
C HIS A 70 -4.85 -6.32 -0.88
N SER A 71 -3.71 -5.96 -1.48
CA SER A 71 -3.70 -5.17 -2.72
C SER A 71 -4.40 -5.91 -3.87
N LYS A 72 -4.15 -7.22 -4.02
CA LYS A 72 -4.81 -8.05 -5.05
C LYS A 72 -6.32 -8.20 -4.84
N GLN A 73 -6.77 -8.33 -3.59
CA GLN A 73 -8.21 -8.38 -3.29
C GLN A 73 -8.88 -7.03 -3.58
N GLN A 74 -8.26 -5.92 -3.18
CA GLN A 74 -8.76 -4.58 -3.47
C GLN A 74 -8.82 -4.30 -4.96
N PHE A 75 -7.80 -4.70 -5.73
CA PHE A 75 -7.78 -4.56 -7.18
C PHE A 75 -8.95 -5.30 -7.84
N ARG A 76 -9.20 -6.57 -7.44
CA ARG A 76 -10.32 -7.36 -7.97
C ARG A 76 -11.68 -6.74 -7.68
N LEU A 77 -11.87 -6.20 -6.47
CA LEU A 77 -13.12 -5.53 -6.10
C LEU A 77 -13.34 -4.25 -6.90
N ARG A 78 -12.28 -3.45 -7.11
CA ARG A 78 -12.33 -2.26 -7.97
C ARG A 78 -12.67 -2.62 -9.41
N GLN A 79 -12.05 -3.68 -9.94
CA GLN A 79 -12.32 -4.17 -11.28
C GLN A 79 -13.78 -4.63 -11.45
N GLN A 80 -14.32 -5.39 -10.49
CA GLN A 80 -15.73 -5.80 -10.50
C GLN A 80 -16.69 -4.59 -10.45
N ARG A 81 -16.36 -3.56 -9.67
CA ARG A 81 -17.14 -2.33 -9.61
C ARG A 81 -17.14 -1.59 -10.95
N VAL A 82 -15.98 -1.47 -11.59
CA VAL A 82 -15.89 -0.85 -12.92
C VAL A 82 -16.65 -1.66 -13.95
N ASP A 83 -16.57 -2.99 -13.92
CA ASP A 83 -17.33 -3.85 -14.84
C ASP A 83 -18.85 -3.68 -14.68
N GLN A 84 -19.34 -3.48 -13.45
CA GLN A 84 -20.73 -3.13 -13.21
C GLN A 84 -21.10 -1.74 -13.76
N LEU A 85 -20.22 -0.75 -13.61
CA LEU A 85 -20.44 0.63 -14.08
C LEU A 85 -20.36 0.76 -15.61
N LEU A 86 -19.59 -0.12 -16.27
CA LEU A 86 -19.51 -0.16 -17.72
C LEU A 86 -20.83 -0.60 -18.36
N ALA A 87 -21.64 -1.40 -17.64
CA ALA A 87 -22.97 -1.83 -18.08
C ALA A 87 -23.00 -2.43 -19.50
N GLY A 88 -21.93 -3.14 -19.89
CA GLY A 88 -21.77 -3.73 -21.23
C GLY A 88 -21.03 -2.86 -22.26
N ARG A 89 -20.66 -1.61 -21.93
CA ARG A 89 -19.77 -0.79 -22.76
C ARG A 89 -18.35 -1.39 -22.77
N PRO A 90 -17.67 -1.43 -23.94
CA PRO A 90 -16.30 -1.92 -24.00
C PRO A 90 -15.35 -0.93 -23.31
N ARG A 91 -14.42 -1.46 -22.52
CA ARG A 91 -13.42 -0.65 -21.78
C ARG A 91 -12.61 0.28 -22.70
N ALA A 92 -12.26 -0.21 -23.90
CA ALA A 92 -11.46 0.54 -24.86
C ALA A 92 -12.14 1.84 -25.32
N ASP A 93 -13.46 1.85 -25.46
CA ASP A 93 -14.20 3.03 -25.91
C ASP A 93 -14.17 4.12 -24.83
N ILE A 94 -14.35 3.73 -23.57
CA ILE A 94 -14.28 4.67 -22.43
C ILE A 94 -12.86 5.19 -22.24
N LEU A 95 -11.85 4.32 -22.33
CA LEU A 95 -10.45 4.75 -22.26
C LEU A 95 -10.10 5.73 -23.37
N LYS A 96 -10.59 5.51 -24.60
CA LYS A 96 -10.35 6.39 -25.74
C LYS A 96 -11.07 7.74 -25.61
N ALA A 97 -12.25 7.76 -25.01
CA ALA A 97 -13.02 8.98 -24.76
C ALA A 97 -12.52 9.76 -23.53
N SER A 98 -11.69 9.14 -22.69
CA SER A 98 -11.22 9.73 -21.45
C SER A 98 -10.27 10.90 -21.70
N PRO A 99 -10.37 12.00 -20.92
CA PRO A 99 -9.38 13.07 -20.93
C PRO A 99 -8.06 12.68 -20.25
N PHE A 100 -8.01 11.48 -19.63
CA PHE A 100 -6.82 10.98 -18.98
C PHE A 100 -6.05 10.05 -19.90
N ASN A 101 -4.73 10.23 -19.95
CA ASN A 101 -3.81 9.33 -20.62
C ASN A 101 -2.83 8.76 -19.59
N TYR A 102 -2.13 7.68 -19.96
CA TYR A 102 -1.10 7.12 -19.09
C TYR A 102 0.15 6.73 -19.88
N GLY A 103 1.30 6.85 -19.22
CA GLY A 103 2.60 6.55 -19.79
C GLY A 103 3.60 6.12 -18.73
N ARG A 104 4.73 5.59 -19.18
CA ARG A 104 5.85 5.28 -18.29
C ARG A 104 6.48 6.57 -17.80
N TRP A 105 6.91 6.61 -16.54
CA TRP A 105 7.65 7.74 -16.02
C TRP A 105 8.93 8.00 -16.85
N PRO A 106 9.20 9.25 -17.28
CA PRO A 106 10.30 9.56 -18.18
C PRO A 106 11.69 9.27 -17.59
N ASP A 107 11.86 9.33 -16.26
CA ASP A 107 13.16 9.16 -15.60
C ASP A 107 13.53 7.68 -15.30
N GLY A 108 12.80 6.72 -15.86
CA GLY A 108 13.17 5.30 -15.80
C GLY A 108 12.65 4.51 -14.59
N ASP A 109 11.85 5.12 -13.72
CA ASP A 109 11.10 4.39 -12.71
C ASP A 109 10.13 3.38 -13.36
N ASN A 110 9.96 2.20 -12.76
CA ASN A 110 9.01 1.18 -13.21
C ASN A 110 7.54 1.57 -12.96
N ASN A 111 7.27 2.85 -12.73
CA ASN A 111 5.96 3.39 -12.42
C ASN A 111 5.32 3.96 -13.69
N TYR A 112 3.99 3.90 -13.69
CA TYR A 112 3.16 4.53 -14.68
C TYR A 112 2.56 5.79 -14.08
N VAL A 113 2.44 6.81 -14.90
CA VAL A 113 1.79 8.06 -14.53
C VAL A 113 0.64 8.37 -15.43
N ILE A 114 -0.34 9.04 -14.83
CA ILE A 114 -1.58 9.41 -15.46
C ILE A 114 -1.58 10.93 -15.60
N ASP A 115 -1.66 11.39 -16.83
CA ASP A 115 -1.79 12.80 -17.19
C ASP A 115 -3.24 13.15 -17.50
N ASP A 116 -3.72 14.28 -16.97
CA ASP A 116 -4.98 14.87 -17.41
C ASP A 116 -4.68 15.83 -18.56
N GLN A 117 -5.07 15.45 -19.78
CA GLN A 117 -4.80 16.20 -21.00
C GLN A 117 -5.49 17.57 -21.02
N ARG A 118 -6.54 17.79 -20.21
CA ARG A 118 -7.24 19.08 -20.09
C ARG A 118 -6.38 20.13 -19.41
N VAL A 119 -5.54 19.71 -18.46
CA VAL A 119 -4.70 20.59 -17.63
C VAL A 119 -3.20 20.42 -17.87
N GLY A 120 -2.79 19.40 -18.62
CA GLY A 120 -1.39 19.11 -18.93
C GLY A 120 -0.56 18.76 -17.68
N LYS A 121 -1.16 18.08 -16.70
CA LYS A 121 -0.52 17.75 -15.42
C LYS A 121 -0.66 16.28 -15.09
N ILE A 122 0.37 15.77 -14.41
CA ILE A 122 0.33 14.44 -13.80
C ILE A 122 -0.58 14.51 -12.57
N VAL A 123 -1.62 13.69 -12.58
CA VAL A 123 -2.64 13.65 -11.52
C VAL A 123 -2.53 12.40 -10.66
N HIS A 124 -1.88 11.35 -11.16
CA HIS A 124 -1.72 10.10 -10.40
C HIS A 124 -0.50 9.28 -10.84
N GLN A 125 -0.03 8.39 -9.96
CA GLN A 125 1.06 7.45 -10.21
C GLN A 125 0.66 6.07 -9.69
N VAL A 126 0.94 5.03 -10.48
CA VAL A 126 0.62 3.62 -10.20
C VAL A 126 1.76 2.71 -10.62
N TRP A 127 1.74 1.45 -10.19
CA TRP A 127 2.85 0.52 -10.39
C TRP A 127 2.67 -0.39 -11.62
N SER A 128 1.49 -0.36 -12.25
CA SER A 128 1.19 -1.21 -13.40
C SER A 128 0.24 -0.51 -14.38
N PRO A 129 0.28 -0.88 -15.68
CA PRO A 129 -0.61 -0.29 -16.67
C PRO A 129 -2.08 -0.66 -16.40
N GLN A 130 -2.35 -1.85 -15.84
CA GLN A 130 -3.72 -2.26 -15.48
C GLN A 130 -4.31 -1.41 -14.34
N GLU A 131 -3.48 -0.99 -13.37
CA GLU A 131 -3.90 -0.05 -12.35
C GLU A 131 -4.16 1.35 -12.93
N ALA A 132 -3.42 1.75 -13.95
CA ALA A 132 -3.62 3.03 -14.63
C ALA A 132 -4.96 3.04 -15.36
N GLU A 133 -5.22 2.03 -16.20
CA GLU A 133 -6.49 1.87 -16.91
C GLU A 133 -7.68 1.81 -15.94
N LEU A 134 -7.55 1.05 -14.85
CA LEU A 134 -8.62 0.94 -13.87
C LEU A 134 -8.91 2.29 -13.19
N TRP A 135 -7.87 3.05 -12.85
CA TRP A 135 -8.04 4.39 -12.29
C TRP A 135 -8.73 5.34 -13.28
N ILE A 136 -8.31 5.32 -14.55
CA ILE A 136 -8.88 6.15 -15.62
C ILE A 136 -10.37 5.82 -15.82
N LEU A 137 -10.72 4.54 -15.89
CA LEU A 137 -12.10 4.09 -16.00
C LEU A 137 -12.93 4.55 -14.81
N GLU A 138 -12.42 4.41 -13.59
CA GLU A 138 -13.11 4.86 -12.37
C GLU A 138 -13.37 6.38 -12.38
N GLN A 139 -12.37 7.19 -12.75
CA GLN A 139 -12.55 8.65 -12.81
C GLN A 139 -13.53 9.06 -13.90
N THR A 140 -13.38 8.50 -15.10
CA THR A 140 -14.23 8.84 -16.26
C THR A 140 -15.69 8.50 -15.97
N LEU A 141 -15.97 7.30 -15.47
CA LEU A 141 -17.33 6.87 -15.14
C LEU A 141 -17.92 7.64 -13.95
N HIS A 142 -17.08 8.09 -13.01
CA HIS A 142 -17.52 8.92 -11.90
C HIS A 142 -17.87 10.35 -12.35
N GLU A 143 -17.08 10.94 -13.25
CA GLU A 143 -17.35 12.25 -13.87
C GLU A 143 -18.63 12.21 -14.71
N GLU A 144 -18.85 11.16 -15.52
CA GLU A 144 -20.09 10.95 -16.29
C GLU A 144 -21.32 10.93 -15.37
N LYS A 145 -21.31 10.06 -14.35
CA LYS A 145 -22.43 9.92 -13.42
C LYS A 145 -22.76 11.23 -12.69
N ASN A 146 -21.74 12.01 -12.31
CA ASN A 146 -21.94 13.29 -11.64
C ASN A 146 -22.47 14.39 -12.57
N SER A 147 -22.20 14.26 -13.87
CA SER A 147 -22.70 15.17 -14.90
C SER A 147 -24.16 14.86 -15.22
N ASP A 148 -24.52 13.58 -15.33
CA ASP A 148 -25.89 13.12 -15.56
C ASP A 148 -26.82 13.41 -14.37
N GLY A 149 -26.30 13.37 -13.14
CA GLY A 149 -27.06 13.72 -11.93
C GLY A 149 -27.27 15.23 -11.71
N ARG A 150 -26.77 16.08 -12.61
CA ARG A 150 -26.93 17.55 -12.59
C ARG A 150 -27.77 18.09 -13.76
N ALA A 151 -28.24 17.22 -14.65
CA ALA A 151 -29.21 17.53 -15.69
C ALA A 151 -30.64 17.24 -15.18
#